data_AF-A0A6G1EK61-F1
#
_entry.id   AF-A0A6G1EK61-F1
#
_cell.length_a   1.000
_cell.length_b   1.000
_cell.length_c   1.000
_cell.angle_alpha   90.00
_cell.angle_beta   90.00
_cell.angle_gamma   90.00
#
_symmetry.space_group_name_H-M   'P 1'
#
loop_
_entity.id
_entity.type
_entity.pdbx_description
1 polymer ?
#
loop_
_entity_poly.entity_id
_entity_poly.type
_entity_poly.pdbx_seq_one_letter_code
_entity_poly.pdbx_strand_id
1 'polypeptide(L)'
;MQYWAVSISCLSVLAFFVWHLRQSPSNGISKASKYGLLLIILYPLAYLFYFLLTPDRSLSATSNLVYLLYHGVAAVILIQHILEKFPSCSSFGEAILVSGGLVLYCGDMLAQTLSKMEFSVSSKAFIHTPGTRSEIATVIQGVLLGLFLLPLSYKSSLQILAYCKKPEKQRTQTVVDRTQKRIDCFVFYVSLLVALLLLVPSWTRLVHGFDVHPFVWVFNYIFTDSRERLALCAYWIFVIYVSIRRFYNISKQSKTERILLRKYYHLVAVLIFSPAVIFQSDFLDLAFGAAFAVFLILEMIRVWEIYPLGHIVHQFMNAFTDHRDSEILIVSHFSLLLGCALPKWMSSGFNDRPLTPFAGILSLGIGDTMASMIGYKYGVLRWSKTGKKTIEGTAAGITSVLAACSILVSLLASSGYILSQVLLSPLTLKCLNLLLYDIQSKHKS
;
A
#
# COMPACT_ATOMS: atom_id res chain seq x y z
N MET A 1 11.86 -15.81 -0.97
CA MET A 1 10.66 -16.21 -0.19
C MET A 1 9.49 -15.25 -0.38
N GLN A 2 9.64 -13.94 -0.14
CA GLN A 2 8.57 -12.94 -0.32
C GLN A 2 7.93 -12.95 -1.73
N TYR A 3 8.72 -13.12 -2.80
CA TYR A 3 8.17 -13.24 -4.17
C TYR A 3 7.22 -14.45 -4.35
N TRP A 4 7.61 -15.62 -3.87
CA TRP A 4 6.77 -16.82 -3.94
C TRP A 4 5.53 -16.68 -3.07
N ALA A 5 5.67 -16.00 -1.93
CA ALA A 5 4.56 -15.70 -1.05
C ALA A 5 3.48 -14.85 -1.74
N VAL A 6 3.94 -13.81 -2.43
CA VAL A 6 3.09 -12.90 -3.21
C VAL A 6 2.49 -13.63 -4.40
N SER A 7 3.28 -14.41 -5.13
CA SER A 7 2.81 -15.16 -6.29
C SER A 7 1.75 -16.20 -5.91
N ILE A 8 1.90 -16.89 -4.78
CA ILE A 8 0.94 -17.90 -4.29
C ILE A 8 -0.32 -17.23 -3.73
N SER A 9 -0.19 -16.12 -3.00
CA SER A 9 -1.32 -15.28 -2.60
C SER A 9 -2.08 -14.74 -3.82
N CYS A 10 -1.37 -14.30 -4.85
CA CYS A 10 -1.96 -13.82 -6.10
C CYS A 10 -2.67 -14.94 -6.88
N LEU A 11 -2.06 -16.13 -7.01
CA LEU A 11 -2.64 -17.28 -7.73
C LEU A 11 -3.88 -17.85 -7.02
N SER A 12 -3.86 -17.92 -5.70
CA SER A 12 -5.00 -18.40 -4.91
C SER A 12 -6.20 -17.44 -4.96
N VAL A 13 -5.93 -16.13 -4.94
CA VAL A 13 -6.94 -15.09 -5.17
C VAL A 13 -7.47 -15.14 -6.62
N LEU A 14 -6.61 -15.47 -7.60
CA LEU A 14 -7.01 -15.70 -8.99
C LEU A 14 -7.94 -16.91 -9.15
N ALA A 15 -7.61 -18.02 -8.47
CA ALA A 15 -8.43 -19.23 -8.47
C ALA A 15 -9.82 -18.97 -7.87
N PHE A 16 -9.88 -18.17 -6.81
CA PHE A 16 -11.14 -17.67 -6.25
C PHE A 16 -11.92 -16.79 -7.23
N PHE A 17 -11.23 -15.90 -7.95
CA PHE A 17 -11.84 -15.03 -8.95
C PHE A 17 -12.45 -15.82 -10.13
N VAL A 18 -11.73 -16.81 -10.66
CA VAL A 18 -12.22 -17.70 -11.73
C VAL A 18 -13.41 -18.54 -11.26
N TRP A 19 -13.42 -18.96 -9.99
CA TRP A 19 -14.53 -19.69 -9.40
C TRP A 19 -15.79 -18.82 -9.22
N HIS A 20 -15.61 -17.59 -8.72
CA HIS A 20 -16.70 -16.63 -8.52
C HIS A 20 -17.33 -16.19 -9.85
N LEU A 21 -16.53 -16.01 -10.91
CA LEU A 21 -17.03 -15.61 -12.24
C LEU A 21 -17.83 -16.70 -12.96
N ARG A 22 -17.70 -17.98 -12.55
CA ARG A 22 -18.47 -19.09 -13.14
C ARG A 22 -19.91 -19.18 -12.62
N GLN A 23 -20.32 -18.36 -11.64
CA GLN A 23 -21.69 -18.43 -11.09
C GLN A 23 -22.50 -17.14 -11.32
N SER A 24 -23.73 -17.34 -11.82
CA SER A 24 -24.71 -16.33 -12.26
C SER A 24 -25.08 -15.31 -11.15
N PRO A 25 -25.43 -14.05 -11.50
CA PRO A 25 -25.68 -13.00 -10.54
C PRO A 25 -27.12 -13.11 -9.99
N SER A 26 -27.27 -13.74 -8.83
CA SER A 26 -28.47 -13.53 -8.01
C SER A 26 -28.10 -13.43 -6.53
N ASN A 27 -28.54 -12.32 -5.94
CA ASN A 27 -28.51 -11.91 -4.53
C ASN A 27 -27.12 -11.79 -3.88
N GLY A 28 -26.62 -10.55 -3.93
CA GLY A 28 -25.44 -10.08 -3.20
C GLY A 28 -25.69 -10.00 -1.68
N ILE A 29 -24.59 -9.97 -0.95
CA ILE A 29 -24.46 -9.87 0.52
C ILE A 29 -24.39 -11.24 1.25
N SER A 30 -25.36 -12.16 1.11
CA SER A 30 -25.28 -13.46 1.84
C SER A 30 -24.24 -14.45 1.28
N LYS A 31 -23.75 -14.17 0.06
CA LYS A 31 -22.79 -15.01 -0.67
C LYS A 31 -21.33 -14.76 -0.27
N ALA A 32 -20.93 -13.51 -0.03
CA ALA A 32 -19.53 -13.16 0.31
C ALA A 32 -19.03 -13.90 1.57
N SER A 33 -19.88 -13.98 2.61
CA SER A 33 -19.60 -14.68 3.87
C SER A 33 -19.42 -16.20 3.70
N LYS A 34 -20.26 -16.86 2.87
CA LYS A 34 -20.15 -18.30 2.60
C LYS A 34 -18.91 -18.67 1.77
N TYR A 35 -18.45 -17.77 0.90
CA TYR A 35 -17.33 -18.04 -0.01
C TYR A 35 -15.97 -17.66 0.57
N GLY A 36 -15.90 -16.71 1.52
CA GLY A 36 -14.72 -16.50 2.37
C GLY A 36 -14.35 -17.77 3.15
N LEU A 37 -15.36 -18.50 3.65
CA LEU A 37 -15.17 -19.79 4.32
C LEU A 37 -14.59 -20.87 3.36
N LEU A 38 -15.01 -20.86 2.09
CA LEU A 38 -14.54 -21.81 1.08
C LEU A 38 -13.08 -21.56 0.68
N LEU A 39 -12.67 -20.29 0.58
CA LEU A 39 -11.28 -19.85 0.40
C LEU A 39 -10.37 -20.27 1.57
N ILE A 40 -10.86 -20.12 2.80
CA ILE A 40 -10.15 -20.54 4.01
C ILE A 40 -9.87 -22.05 4.01
N ILE A 41 -10.67 -22.84 3.29
CA ILE A 41 -10.49 -24.30 3.14
C ILE A 41 -9.64 -24.66 1.90
N LEU A 42 -9.85 -23.99 0.77
CA LEU A 42 -9.10 -24.21 -0.48
C LEU A 42 -7.63 -23.80 -0.39
N TYR A 43 -7.30 -22.77 0.40
CA TYR A 43 -5.95 -22.29 0.56
C TYR A 43 -5.03 -23.31 1.29
N PRO A 44 -5.44 -23.90 2.44
CA PRO A 44 -4.76 -25.05 3.05
C PRO A 44 -4.64 -26.27 2.13
N LEU A 45 -5.62 -26.52 1.25
CA LEU A 45 -5.61 -27.65 0.31
C LEU A 45 -4.60 -27.46 -0.83
N ALA A 46 -4.55 -26.27 -1.44
CA ALA A 46 -3.53 -25.91 -2.43
C ALA A 46 -2.12 -25.90 -1.80
N TYR A 47 -2.03 -25.50 -0.53
CA TYR A 47 -0.82 -25.60 0.28
C TYR A 47 -0.37 -27.04 0.52
N LEU A 48 -1.29 -27.93 0.92
CA LEU A 48 -1.01 -29.34 1.13
C LEU A 48 -0.51 -29.99 -0.17
N PHE A 49 -1.10 -29.62 -1.31
CA PHE A 49 -0.67 -30.07 -2.63
C PHE A 49 0.72 -29.56 -2.99
N TYR A 50 1.02 -28.26 -2.83
CA TYR A 50 2.36 -27.71 -3.07
C TYR A 50 3.43 -28.31 -2.16
N PHE A 51 3.10 -28.54 -0.88
CA PHE A 51 3.95 -29.23 0.08
C PHE A 51 4.28 -30.67 -0.35
N LEU A 52 3.28 -31.40 -0.86
CA LEU A 52 3.45 -32.77 -1.37
C LEU A 52 4.32 -32.83 -2.65
N LEU A 53 4.29 -31.80 -3.49
CA LEU A 53 5.10 -31.72 -4.72
C LEU A 53 6.54 -31.22 -4.52
N THR A 54 6.88 -30.64 -3.37
CA THR A 54 8.22 -30.08 -3.15
C THR A 54 9.16 -31.16 -2.60
N PRO A 55 10.27 -31.50 -3.29
CA PRO A 55 11.13 -32.62 -2.91
C PRO A 55 12.02 -32.34 -1.68
N ASP A 56 12.27 -31.07 -1.34
CA ASP A 56 13.13 -30.67 -0.22
C ASP A 56 12.38 -30.64 1.12
N ARG A 57 12.46 -31.74 1.88
CA ARG A 57 11.86 -31.89 3.22
C ARG A 57 12.74 -31.37 4.37
N SER A 58 13.33 -30.18 4.22
CA SER A 58 14.08 -29.57 5.34
C SER A 58 13.15 -28.91 6.37
N LEU A 59 13.53 -28.93 7.65
CA LEU A 59 12.78 -28.27 8.74
C LEU A 59 12.64 -26.75 8.51
N SER A 60 13.63 -26.14 7.83
CA SER A 60 13.56 -24.73 7.42
C SER A 60 12.51 -24.53 6.31
N ALA A 61 12.46 -25.42 5.31
CA ALA A 61 11.45 -25.35 4.26
C ALA A 61 10.03 -25.50 4.82
N THR A 62 9.79 -26.47 5.71
CA THR A 62 8.47 -26.68 6.33
C THR A 62 8.03 -25.47 7.16
N SER A 63 8.93 -24.85 7.93
CA SER A 63 8.63 -23.65 8.72
C SER A 63 8.30 -22.42 7.86
N ASN A 64 9.02 -22.23 6.76
CA ASN A 64 8.79 -21.16 5.79
C ASN A 64 7.45 -21.33 5.04
N LEU A 65 7.09 -22.58 4.75
CA LEU A 65 5.82 -22.95 4.14
C LEU A 65 4.66 -22.64 5.09
N VAL A 66 4.78 -22.99 6.38
CA VAL A 66 3.77 -22.66 7.41
C VAL A 66 3.62 -21.13 7.55
N TYR A 67 4.72 -20.39 7.56
CA TYR A 67 4.70 -18.92 7.56
C TYR A 67 3.90 -18.36 6.38
N LEU A 68 4.15 -18.88 5.18
CA LEU A 68 3.41 -18.51 3.97
C LEU A 68 1.90 -18.85 4.07
N LEU A 69 1.55 -19.99 4.68
CA LEU A 69 0.17 -20.36 4.90
C LEU A 69 -0.54 -19.33 5.79
N TYR A 70 0.06 -18.96 6.92
CA TYR A 70 -0.49 -17.95 7.84
C TYR A 70 -0.68 -16.60 7.15
N HIS A 71 0.31 -16.16 6.37
CA HIS A 71 0.20 -14.93 5.60
C HIS A 71 -0.95 -14.94 4.60
N GLY A 72 -1.12 -16.00 3.82
CA GLY A 72 -2.21 -16.03 2.85
C GLY A 72 -3.59 -16.11 3.49
N VAL A 73 -3.75 -16.88 4.58
CA VAL A 73 -5.01 -16.91 5.34
C VAL A 73 -5.33 -15.54 5.92
N ALA A 74 -4.36 -14.86 6.53
CA ALA A 74 -4.54 -13.52 7.06
C ALA A 74 -4.91 -12.51 5.96
N ALA A 75 -4.30 -12.61 4.77
CA ALA A 75 -4.66 -11.77 3.63
C ALA A 75 -6.11 -12.00 3.17
N VAL A 76 -6.54 -13.26 3.04
CA VAL A 76 -7.92 -13.59 2.67
C VAL A 76 -8.93 -13.06 3.68
N ILE A 77 -8.68 -13.25 4.99
CA ILE A 77 -9.54 -12.73 6.06
C ILE A 77 -9.64 -11.20 5.98
N LEU A 78 -8.51 -10.52 5.74
CA LEU A 78 -8.48 -9.07 5.64
C LEU A 78 -9.20 -8.56 4.39
N ILE A 79 -9.06 -9.24 3.23
CA ILE A 79 -9.82 -8.94 2.01
C ILE A 79 -11.31 -9.05 2.30
N GLN A 80 -11.75 -10.16 2.90
CA GLN A 80 -13.15 -10.38 3.22
C GLN A 80 -13.68 -9.26 4.13
N HIS A 81 -12.95 -8.91 5.18
CA HIS A 81 -13.35 -7.85 6.10
C HIS A 81 -13.44 -6.48 5.42
N ILE A 82 -12.49 -6.15 4.54
CA ILE A 82 -12.50 -4.89 3.79
C ILE A 82 -13.71 -4.85 2.85
N LEU A 83 -13.98 -5.92 2.09
CA LEU A 83 -15.09 -5.97 1.14
C LEU A 83 -16.46 -5.96 1.84
N GLU A 84 -16.59 -6.60 3.00
CA GLU A 84 -17.84 -6.61 3.78
C GLU A 84 -18.10 -5.26 4.45
N LYS A 85 -17.05 -4.60 4.97
CA LYS A 85 -17.18 -3.33 5.71
C LYS A 85 -17.21 -2.11 4.79
N PHE A 86 -16.66 -2.22 3.58
CA PHE A 86 -16.55 -1.15 2.59
C PHE A 86 -17.00 -1.59 1.18
N PRO A 87 -18.24 -2.10 1.02
CA PRO A 87 -18.70 -2.74 -0.23
C PRO A 87 -18.77 -1.78 -1.43
N SER A 88 -18.92 -0.49 -1.18
CA SER A 88 -19.03 0.57 -2.19
C SER A 88 -17.71 1.29 -2.48
N CYS A 89 -16.66 1.02 -1.70
CA CYS A 89 -15.52 1.92 -1.53
C CYS A 89 -14.22 1.42 -2.16
N SER A 90 -14.05 0.11 -2.21
CA SER A 90 -12.82 -0.52 -2.68
C SER A 90 -13.16 -1.37 -3.89
N SER A 91 -12.47 -1.12 -5.00
CA SER A 91 -12.42 -2.15 -6.04
C SER A 91 -11.75 -3.40 -5.48
N PHE A 92 -12.10 -4.57 -6.01
CA PHE A 92 -11.50 -5.84 -5.57
C PHE A 92 -9.97 -5.82 -5.65
N GLY A 93 -9.42 -5.20 -6.71
CA GLY A 93 -7.96 -5.02 -6.88
C GLY A 93 -7.32 -4.17 -5.78
N GLU A 94 -7.96 -3.08 -5.37
CA GLU A 94 -7.47 -2.25 -4.26
C GLU A 94 -7.54 -2.98 -2.92
N ALA A 95 -8.60 -3.75 -2.69
CA ALA A 95 -8.74 -4.55 -1.48
C ALA A 95 -7.63 -5.59 -1.37
N ILE A 96 -7.29 -6.26 -2.48
CA ILE A 96 -6.18 -7.21 -2.53
C ILE A 96 -4.84 -6.52 -2.33
N LEU A 97 -4.61 -5.40 -3.00
CA LEU A 97 -3.35 -4.66 -2.91
C LEU A 97 -3.10 -4.19 -1.48
N VAL A 98 -4.11 -3.59 -0.85
CA VAL A 98 -4.02 -3.09 0.53
C VAL A 98 -3.86 -4.25 1.52
N SER A 99 -4.68 -5.29 1.41
CA SER A 99 -4.62 -6.43 2.34
C SER A 99 -3.33 -7.24 2.21
N GLY A 100 -2.92 -7.59 0.98
CA GLY A 100 -1.68 -8.33 0.72
C GLY A 100 -0.46 -7.53 1.17
N GLY A 101 -0.43 -6.23 0.86
CA GLY A 101 0.61 -5.32 1.32
C GLY A 101 0.71 -5.24 2.83
N LEU A 102 -0.41 -4.97 3.52
CA LEU A 102 -0.47 -4.88 4.98
C LEU A 102 -0.06 -6.19 5.66
N VAL A 103 -0.54 -7.33 5.16
CA VAL A 103 -0.25 -8.63 5.77
C VAL A 103 1.22 -9.01 5.59
N LEU A 104 1.80 -8.77 4.42
CA LEU A 104 3.23 -9.00 4.20
C LEU A 104 4.07 -8.08 5.08
N TYR A 105 3.72 -6.80 5.14
CA TYR A 105 4.44 -5.80 5.91
C TYR A 105 4.36 -6.06 7.42
N CYS A 106 3.17 -6.32 7.95
CA CYS A 106 2.96 -6.62 9.37
C CYS A 106 3.58 -7.96 9.77
N GLY A 107 3.54 -8.99 8.92
CA GLY A 107 4.19 -10.25 9.27
C GLY A 107 5.72 -10.17 9.21
N ASP A 108 6.31 -9.38 8.33
CA ASP A 108 7.76 -9.09 8.38
C ASP A 108 8.14 -8.40 9.70
N MET A 109 7.36 -7.40 10.12
CA MET A 109 7.52 -6.72 11.40
C MET A 109 7.37 -7.67 12.62
N LEU A 110 6.39 -8.57 12.59
CA LEU A 110 6.22 -9.59 13.63
C LEU A 110 7.40 -10.56 13.66
N ALA A 111 7.83 -11.04 12.50
CA ALA A 111 8.98 -11.92 12.40
C ALA A 111 10.26 -11.28 12.94
N GLN A 112 10.47 -9.98 12.69
CA GLN A 112 11.58 -9.23 13.26
C GLN A 112 11.52 -9.16 14.79
N THR A 113 10.34 -8.85 15.34
CA THR A 113 10.12 -8.76 16.79
C THR A 113 10.37 -10.12 17.46
N LEU A 114 9.83 -11.19 16.87
CA LEU A 114 10.01 -12.56 17.36
C LEU A 114 11.45 -13.05 17.24
N SER A 115 12.22 -12.59 16.25
CA SER A 115 13.64 -12.96 16.12
C SER A 115 14.52 -12.40 17.24
N LYS A 116 14.07 -11.33 17.91
CA LYS A 116 14.80 -10.60 18.96
C LYS A 116 14.32 -10.93 20.37
N MET A 117 13.05 -11.28 20.52
CA MET A 117 12.51 -11.88 21.73
C MET A 117 12.90 -13.36 21.70
N GLU A 118 13.94 -13.77 22.43
CA GLU A 118 14.50 -15.14 22.47
C GLU A 118 13.50 -16.21 23.00
N PHE A 119 12.35 -16.38 22.35
CA PHE A 119 11.45 -17.49 22.60
C PHE A 119 11.91 -18.69 21.76
N SER A 120 12.32 -19.73 22.48
CA SER A 120 13.02 -20.94 22.06
C SER A 120 12.55 -21.62 20.75
N VAL A 121 13.52 -22.28 20.11
CA VAL A 121 13.49 -23.23 18.97
C VAL A 121 13.64 -22.62 17.56
N SER A 122 14.89 -22.63 17.08
CA SER A 122 15.28 -22.53 15.65
C SER A 122 15.25 -21.13 14.97
N SER A 123 15.58 -20.05 15.68
CA SER A 123 15.66 -18.71 15.08
C SER A 123 16.80 -18.54 14.05
N LYS A 124 17.84 -19.37 14.09
CA LYS A 124 18.96 -19.33 13.11
C LYS A 124 18.59 -19.83 11.71
N ALA A 125 17.56 -20.68 11.58
CA ALA A 125 17.16 -21.26 10.29
C ALA A 125 15.96 -20.55 9.64
N PHE A 126 15.30 -19.63 10.35
CA PHE A 126 14.02 -19.09 9.92
C PHE A 126 14.17 -17.95 8.90
N ILE A 127 15.18 -17.09 8.99
CA ILE A 127 15.36 -16.00 8.03
C ILE A 127 16.83 -15.64 7.85
N HIS A 128 17.62 -16.54 7.25
CA HIS A 128 18.88 -16.11 6.65
C HIS A 128 18.56 -15.36 5.35
N THR A 129 18.27 -14.06 5.45
CA THR A 129 18.60 -13.13 4.37
C THR A 129 19.89 -12.42 4.78
N PRO A 130 21.06 -12.93 4.36
CA PRO A 130 22.33 -12.25 4.55
C PRO A 130 22.33 -11.03 3.62
N GLY A 131 21.87 -9.91 4.17
CA GLY A 131 21.97 -8.59 3.59
C GLY A 131 21.78 -7.64 4.75
N THR A 132 22.75 -6.76 4.98
CA THR A 132 22.66 -5.60 5.87
C THR A 132 21.28 -4.95 5.67
N ARG A 133 20.34 -5.25 6.57
CA ARG A 133 18.94 -4.83 6.39
C ARG A 133 18.84 -3.34 6.65
N SER A 134 18.15 -2.62 5.76
CA SER A 134 18.13 -1.16 5.75
C SER A 134 17.52 -0.58 7.02
N GLU A 135 18.28 0.26 7.71
CA GLU A 135 17.87 1.08 8.86
C GLU A 135 16.55 1.83 8.58
N ILE A 136 16.35 2.24 7.32
CA ILE A 136 15.15 2.93 6.83
C ILE A 136 13.90 2.07 7.01
N ALA A 137 13.96 0.79 6.64
CA ALA A 137 12.81 -0.10 6.74
C ALA A 137 12.34 -0.26 8.20
N THR A 138 13.29 -0.36 9.13
CA THR A 138 12.98 -0.41 10.56
C THR A 138 12.35 0.91 11.04
N VAL A 139 12.84 2.08 10.61
CA VAL A 139 12.20 3.35 10.97
C VAL A 139 10.76 3.40 10.48
N ILE A 140 10.50 3.02 9.23
CA ILE A 140 9.14 3.04 8.67
C ILE A 140 8.24 2.04 9.41
N GLN A 141 8.72 0.82 9.65
CA GLN A 141 7.97 -0.20 10.40
C GLN A 141 7.63 0.26 11.81
N GLY A 142 8.58 0.87 12.51
CA GLY A 142 8.36 1.43 13.85
C GLY A 142 7.28 2.50 13.86
N VAL A 143 7.37 3.48 12.95
CA VAL A 143 6.36 4.55 12.83
C VAL A 143 4.97 3.99 12.54
N LEU A 144 4.87 3.05 11.58
CA LEU A 144 3.58 2.45 11.23
C LEU A 144 3.00 1.59 12.35
N LEU A 145 3.83 0.85 13.09
CA LEU A 145 3.40 0.14 14.29
C LEU A 145 2.81 1.11 15.32
N GLY A 146 3.50 2.22 15.56
CA GLY A 146 3.01 3.27 16.47
C GLY A 146 1.66 3.82 16.04
N LEU A 147 1.48 4.10 14.75
CA LEU A 147 0.22 4.60 14.20
C LEU A 147 -0.89 3.54 14.22
N PHE A 148 -0.61 2.27 13.94
CA PHE A 148 -1.64 1.22 14.01
C PHE A 148 -2.08 0.92 15.45
N LEU A 149 -1.23 1.13 16.44
CA LEU A 149 -1.58 1.02 17.86
C LEU A 149 -2.27 2.28 18.41
N LEU A 150 -2.17 3.42 17.71
CA LEU A 150 -2.79 4.67 18.12
C LEU A 150 -4.32 4.57 18.33
N PRO A 151 -5.13 4.00 17.42
CA PRO A 151 -6.57 3.79 17.65
C PRO A 151 -6.91 3.03 18.93
N LEU A 152 -6.11 2.02 19.27
CA LEU A 152 -6.32 1.22 20.47
C LEU A 152 -6.03 2.05 21.73
N SER A 153 -4.89 2.75 21.73
CA SER A 153 -4.51 3.62 22.84
C SER A 153 -5.50 4.77 23.04
N TYR A 154 -5.90 5.44 21.95
CA TYR A 154 -6.89 6.51 21.97
C TYR A 154 -8.23 6.05 22.55
N LYS A 155 -8.77 4.92 22.06
CA LYS A 155 -10.04 4.38 22.54
C LYS A 155 -9.96 3.96 24.01
N SER A 156 -8.86 3.34 24.42
CA SER A 156 -8.63 2.95 25.82
C SER A 156 -8.56 4.18 26.74
N SER A 157 -7.81 5.22 26.34
CA SER A 157 -7.71 6.47 27.10
C SER A 157 -9.06 7.16 27.26
N LEU A 158 -9.89 7.20 26.21
CA LEU A 158 -11.25 7.73 26.29
C LEU A 158 -12.15 6.92 27.23
N GLN A 159 -12.07 5.59 27.21
CA GLN A 159 -12.85 4.73 28.11
C GLN A 159 -12.47 4.93 29.57
N ILE A 160 -11.18 5.03 29.87
CA ILE A 160 -10.68 5.31 31.22
C ILE A 160 -11.18 6.69 31.69
N LEU A 161 -11.10 7.69 30.82
CA LEU A 161 -11.55 9.04 31.15
C LEU A 161 -13.07 9.12 31.36
N ALA A 162 -13.85 8.36 30.57
CA ALA A 162 -15.29 8.23 30.75
C ALA A 162 -15.64 7.56 32.08
N TYR A 163 -14.88 6.53 32.48
CA TYR A 163 -15.04 5.87 33.77
C TYR A 163 -14.71 6.80 34.96
N CYS A 164 -13.69 7.65 34.83
CA CYS A 164 -13.31 8.59 35.88
C CYS A 164 -14.28 9.77 36.04
N LYS A 165 -15.13 10.07 35.05
CA LYS A 165 -16.13 11.13 35.15
C LYS A 165 -17.30 10.68 36.03
N LYS A 166 -17.50 11.33 37.17
CA LYS A 166 -18.76 11.24 37.93
C LYS A 166 -19.90 11.90 37.14
N PRO A 167 -21.15 11.42 37.22
CA PRO A 167 -22.29 12.07 36.57
C PRO A 167 -22.53 13.43 37.22
N GLU A 168 -22.13 14.51 36.53
CA GLU A 168 -22.32 15.88 36.98
C GLU A 168 -23.70 16.40 36.55
N LYS A 169 -24.43 16.99 37.51
CA LYS A 169 -25.84 17.40 37.35
C LYS A 169 -25.93 18.76 36.63
N GLN A 170 -26.68 18.79 35.52
CA GLN A 170 -27.19 19.95 34.79
C GLN A 170 -26.18 21.07 34.46
N ARG A 171 -25.36 20.85 33.44
CA ARG A 171 -24.66 21.92 32.71
C ARG A 171 -25.28 22.07 31.33
N THR A 172 -25.35 23.29 30.78
CA THR A 172 -25.90 23.59 29.45
C THR A 172 -25.24 22.71 28.38
N GLN A 173 -26.05 21.98 27.60
CA GLN A 173 -25.62 20.97 26.62
C GLN A 173 -24.48 21.46 25.70
N THR A 174 -24.56 22.72 25.25
CA THR A 174 -23.59 23.33 24.33
C THR A 174 -22.20 23.56 24.95
N VAL A 175 -22.10 23.81 26.24
CA VAL A 175 -20.82 24.00 26.96
C VAL A 175 -20.16 22.65 27.22
N VAL A 176 -20.97 21.63 27.52
CA VAL A 176 -20.50 20.24 27.72
C VAL A 176 -19.92 19.70 26.41
N ASP A 177 -20.60 19.88 25.28
CA ASP A 177 -20.13 19.41 23.97
C ASP A 177 -18.80 20.05 23.55
N ARG A 178 -18.63 21.36 23.75
CA ARG A 178 -17.36 22.06 23.46
C ARG A 178 -16.21 21.57 24.34
N THR A 179 -16.49 21.31 25.62
CA THR A 179 -15.49 20.82 26.57
C THR A 179 -15.09 19.38 26.25
N GLN A 180 -16.05 18.54 25.88
CA GLN A 180 -15.79 17.16 25.45
C GLN A 180 -14.93 17.11 24.19
N LYS A 181 -15.24 17.91 23.16
CA LYS A 181 -14.42 17.99 21.95
C LYS A 181 -12.97 18.42 22.22
N ARG A 182 -12.74 19.35 23.17
CA ARG A 182 -11.39 19.75 23.58
C ARG A 182 -10.64 18.62 24.27
N ILE A 183 -11.33 17.86 25.12
CA ILE A 183 -10.78 16.71 25.82
C ILE A 183 -10.40 15.61 24.80
N ASP A 184 -11.30 15.26 23.89
CA ASP A 184 -11.06 14.22 22.88
C ASP A 184 -9.86 14.57 21.98
N CYS A 185 -9.80 15.84 21.56
CA CYS A 185 -8.66 16.42 20.84
C CYS A 185 -7.35 16.29 21.64
N PHE A 186 -7.36 16.72 22.91
CA PHE A 186 -6.17 16.64 23.76
C PHE A 186 -5.70 15.19 23.94
N VAL A 187 -6.61 14.27 24.23
CA VAL A 187 -6.31 12.84 24.38
C VAL A 187 -5.71 12.30 23.09
N PHE A 188 -6.29 12.60 21.93
CA PHE A 188 -5.76 12.17 20.63
C PHE A 188 -4.32 12.65 20.40
N TYR A 189 -4.04 13.94 20.56
CA TYR A 189 -2.70 14.49 20.31
C TYR A 189 -1.67 13.99 21.33
N VAL A 190 -2.05 13.79 22.60
CA VAL A 190 -1.18 13.19 23.60
C VAL A 190 -0.90 11.73 23.27
N SER A 191 -1.90 10.93 22.90
CA SER A 191 -1.71 9.55 22.47
C SER A 191 -0.82 9.46 21.23
N LEU A 192 -0.98 10.37 20.26
CA LEU A 192 -0.12 10.46 19.07
C LEU A 192 1.32 10.79 19.47
N LEU A 193 1.53 11.73 20.38
CA LEU A 193 2.85 12.11 20.87
C LEU A 193 3.53 10.94 21.61
N VAL A 194 2.79 10.24 22.46
CA VAL A 194 3.27 9.04 23.17
C VAL A 194 3.64 7.94 22.18
N ALA A 195 2.82 7.70 21.16
CA ALA A 195 3.13 6.73 20.13
C ALA A 195 4.45 7.10 19.41
N LEU A 196 4.60 8.35 18.97
CA LEU A 196 5.78 8.77 18.18
C LEU A 196 7.07 8.93 19.00
N LEU A 197 6.99 9.38 20.26
CA LEU A 197 8.18 9.66 21.09
C LEU A 197 8.58 8.52 22.02
N LEU A 198 7.67 7.60 22.36
CA LEU A 198 7.95 6.51 23.30
C LEU A 198 7.86 5.15 22.62
N LEU A 199 6.75 4.87 21.93
CA LEU A 199 6.52 3.55 21.35
C LEU A 199 7.43 3.28 20.14
N VAL A 200 7.53 4.24 19.20
CA VAL A 200 8.39 4.10 18.02
C VAL A 200 9.86 3.89 18.41
N PRO A 201 10.50 4.73 19.25
CA PRO A 201 11.91 4.56 19.60
C PRO A 201 12.18 3.28 20.40
N SER A 202 11.25 2.89 21.28
CA SER A 202 11.38 1.66 22.06
C SER A 202 11.41 0.44 21.17
N TRP A 203 10.53 0.39 20.16
CA TRP A 203 10.50 -0.73 19.21
C TRP A 203 11.73 -0.74 18.29
N THR A 204 12.13 0.42 17.75
CA THR A 204 13.33 0.49 16.87
C THR A 204 14.60 0.13 17.63
N ARG A 205 14.70 0.49 18.92
CA ARG A 205 15.81 0.06 19.79
C ARG A 205 15.80 -1.46 20.01
N LEU A 206 14.63 -2.05 20.26
CA LEU A 206 14.50 -3.50 20.45
C LEU A 206 14.94 -4.29 19.21
N VAL A 207 14.54 -3.83 18.02
CA VAL A 207 14.78 -4.58 16.78
C VAL A 207 16.19 -4.35 16.22
N HIS A 208 16.62 -3.09 16.11
CA HIS A 208 17.86 -2.71 15.42
C HIS A 208 18.92 -2.10 16.35
N GLY A 209 18.61 -1.89 17.63
CA GLY A 209 19.58 -1.35 18.58
C GLY A 209 19.88 0.13 18.38
N PHE A 210 18.96 0.92 17.82
CA PHE A 210 19.19 2.36 17.68
C PHE A 210 19.43 3.03 19.03
N ASP A 211 20.62 3.62 19.16
CA ASP A 211 21.00 4.46 20.30
C ASP A 211 20.38 5.86 20.21
N VAL A 212 20.14 6.34 18.99
CA VAL A 212 19.55 7.65 18.70
C VAL A 212 18.05 7.55 18.41
N HIS A 213 17.32 8.62 18.70
CA HIS A 213 15.90 8.71 18.40
C HIS A 213 15.66 8.62 16.86
N PRO A 214 14.69 7.84 16.36
CA PRO A 214 14.40 7.69 14.93
C PRO A 214 14.23 9.00 14.15
N PHE A 215 13.52 10.00 14.69
CA PHE A 215 13.46 11.34 14.08
C PHE A 215 14.81 12.03 13.92
N VAL A 216 15.71 11.91 14.91
CA VAL A 216 17.06 12.47 14.84
C VAL A 216 17.88 11.70 13.81
N TRP A 217 17.73 10.38 13.77
CA TRP A 217 18.34 9.55 12.72
C TRP A 217 17.87 9.98 11.32
N VAL A 218 16.56 10.19 11.12
CA VAL A 218 16.00 10.66 9.84
C VAL A 218 16.56 12.03 9.47
N PHE A 219 16.63 12.96 10.42
CA PHE A 219 17.21 14.28 10.18
C PHE A 219 18.67 14.17 9.73
N ASN A 220 19.48 13.41 10.46
CA ASN A 220 20.88 13.18 10.10
C ASN A 220 20.99 12.49 8.74
N TYR A 221 20.17 11.48 8.46
CA TYR A 221 20.14 10.80 7.17
C TYR A 221 19.82 11.76 6.01
N ILE A 222 18.91 12.71 6.20
CA ILE A 222 18.59 13.71 5.17
C ILE A 222 19.79 14.63 4.92
N PHE A 223 20.44 15.13 5.98
CA PHE A 223 21.43 16.21 5.88
C PHE A 223 22.89 15.76 5.69
N THR A 224 23.26 14.54 6.07
CA THR A 224 24.63 13.99 5.93
C THR A 224 24.88 13.50 4.50
N ASP A 225 25.76 14.13 3.72
CA ASP A 225 25.98 13.84 2.29
C ASP A 225 24.75 14.13 1.41
N SER A 226 24.18 15.32 1.59
CA SER A 226 22.82 15.64 1.17
C SER A 226 22.65 16.20 -0.24
N ARG A 227 23.72 16.34 -1.03
CA ARG A 227 23.66 17.06 -2.32
C ARG A 227 22.62 16.45 -3.28
N GLU A 228 22.65 15.13 -3.47
CA GLU A 228 21.72 14.44 -4.36
C GLU A 228 20.29 14.39 -3.81
N ARG A 229 20.14 14.15 -2.50
CA ARG A 229 18.82 14.13 -1.84
C ARG A 229 18.16 15.50 -1.82
N LEU A 230 18.91 16.57 -1.55
CA LEU A 230 18.42 17.95 -1.62
C LEU A 230 18.10 18.36 -3.05
N ALA A 231 18.91 17.95 -4.03
CA ALA A 231 18.60 18.17 -5.45
C ALA A 231 17.30 17.47 -5.85
N LEU A 232 17.06 16.25 -5.36
CA LEU A 232 15.81 15.52 -5.57
C LEU A 232 14.62 16.21 -4.89
N CYS A 233 14.78 16.74 -3.66
CA CYS A 233 13.76 17.55 -3.01
C CYS A 233 13.44 18.82 -3.81
N ALA A 234 14.45 19.53 -4.32
CA ALA A 234 14.26 20.70 -5.17
C ALA A 234 13.55 20.34 -6.49
N TYR A 235 13.91 19.21 -7.09
CA TYR A 235 13.23 18.65 -8.25
C TYR A 235 11.75 18.35 -7.96
N TRP A 236 11.44 17.69 -6.85
CA TRP A 236 10.05 17.42 -6.45
C TRP A 236 9.25 18.70 -6.25
N ILE A 237 9.81 19.69 -5.55
CA ILE A 237 9.17 21.01 -5.37
C ILE A 237 8.89 21.66 -6.72
N PHE A 238 9.85 21.62 -7.65
CA PHE A 238 9.68 22.15 -9.00
C PHE A 238 8.58 21.43 -9.78
N VAL A 239 8.58 20.09 -9.79
CA VAL A 239 7.56 19.28 -10.48
C VAL A 239 6.17 19.56 -9.89
N ILE A 240 6.05 19.60 -8.56
CA ILE A 240 4.79 19.91 -7.87
C ILE A 240 4.32 21.33 -8.24
N TYR A 241 5.21 22.32 -8.19
CA TYR A 241 4.89 23.71 -8.54
C TYR A 241 4.37 23.84 -9.98
N VAL A 242 5.08 23.26 -10.95
CA VAL A 242 4.68 23.25 -12.36
C VAL A 242 3.35 22.50 -12.52
N SER A 243 3.19 21.38 -11.81
CA SER A 243 1.96 20.57 -11.89
C SER A 243 0.74 21.31 -11.37
N ILE A 244 0.86 22.01 -10.23
CA ILE A 244 -0.22 22.83 -9.66
C ILE A 244 -0.57 23.99 -10.60
N ARG A 245 0.42 24.70 -11.16
CA ARG A 245 0.16 25.77 -12.15
C ARG A 245 -0.58 25.25 -13.37
N ARG A 246 -0.12 24.14 -13.94
CA ARG A 246 -0.73 23.52 -15.12
C ARG A 246 -2.14 23.06 -14.81
N PHE A 247 -2.34 22.40 -13.66
CA PHE A 247 -3.64 22.00 -13.16
C PHE A 247 -4.61 23.18 -13.04
N TYR A 248 -4.18 24.28 -12.40
CA TYR A 248 -5.00 25.48 -12.24
C TYR A 248 -5.42 26.06 -13.60
N ASN A 249 -4.50 26.11 -14.57
CA ASN A 249 -4.82 26.61 -15.91
C ASN A 249 -5.79 25.70 -16.67
N ILE A 250 -5.60 24.37 -16.60
CA ILE A 250 -6.48 23.37 -17.23
C ILE A 250 -7.88 23.42 -16.62
N SER A 251 -7.97 23.47 -15.29
CA SER A 251 -9.25 23.56 -14.57
C SER A 251 -10.01 24.85 -14.89
N LYS A 252 -9.31 25.94 -15.21
CA LYS A 252 -9.93 27.22 -15.59
C LYS A 252 -10.43 27.23 -17.05
N GLN A 253 -9.76 26.51 -17.94
CA GLN A 253 -10.02 26.54 -19.38
C GLN A 253 -11.01 25.46 -19.87
N SER A 254 -11.44 24.51 -19.04
CA SER A 254 -12.26 23.39 -19.51
C SER A 254 -13.20 22.84 -18.43
N LYS A 255 -14.42 22.44 -18.84
CA LYS A 255 -15.26 21.45 -18.12
C LYS A 255 -14.59 20.07 -18.21
N THR A 256 -13.35 19.94 -17.74
CA THR A 256 -12.58 18.71 -17.88
C THR A 256 -13.24 17.63 -17.03
N GLU A 257 -13.44 16.45 -17.61
CA GLU A 257 -13.99 15.31 -16.87
C GLU A 257 -13.05 14.96 -15.70
N ARG A 258 -13.61 14.81 -14.49
CA ARG A 258 -12.91 14.41 -13.25
C ARG A 258 -12.02 13.17 -13.44
N ILE A 259 -12.35 12.32 -14.42
CA ILE A 259 -11.59 11.13 -14.80
C ILE A 259 -10.21 11.48 -15.39
N LEU A 260 -10.15 12.43 -16.33
CA LEU A 260 -8.89 12.84 -16.95
C LEU A 260 -7.98 13.54 -15.92
N LEU A 261 -8.59 14.26 -14.98
CA LEU A 261 -7.92 14.91 -13.87
C LEU A 261 -7.21 13.90 -12.96
N ARG A 262 -7.87 12.78 -12.64
CA ARG A 262 -7.28 11.69 -11.87
C ARG A 262 -6.05 11.12 -12.57
N LYS A 263 -6.12 10.91 -13.89
CA LYS A 263 -4.99 10.39 -14.68
C LYS A 263 -3.82 11.36 -14.76
N TYR A 264 -4.08 12.66 -14.76
CA TYR A 264 -3.02 13.66 -14.66
C TYR A 264 -2.16 13.47 -13.41
N TYR A 265 -2.78 13.28 -12.24
CA TYR A 265 -2.04 13.01 -11.00
C TYR A 265 -1.26 11.69 -11.03
N HIS A 266 -1.77 10.67 -11.73
CA HIS A 266 -1.05 9.40 -11.92
C HIS A 266 0.22 9.62 -12.76
N LEU A 267 0.17 10.46 -13.80
CA LEU A 267 1.35 10.85 -14.56
C LEU A 267 2.33 11.70 -13.75
N VAL A 268 1.84 12.62 -12.91
CA VAL A 268 2.69 13.38 -11.99
C VAL A 268 3.41 12.44 -11.01
N ALA A 269 2.75 11.39 -10.53
CA ALA A 269 3.38 10.37 -9.71
C ALA A 269 4.53 9.64 -10.43
N VAL A 270 4.38 9.35 -11.73
CA VAL A 270 5.49 8.80 -12.55
C VAL A 270 6.68 9.76 -12.56
N LEU A 271 6.44 11.06 -12.76
CA LEU A 271 7.50 12.08 -12.80
C LEU A 271 8.20 12.25 -11.46
N ILE A 272 7.47 12.19 -10.35
CA ILE A 272 8.04 12.34 -9.01
C ILE A 272 8.82 11.08 -8.60
N PHE A 273 8.24 9.89 -8.79
CA PHE A 273 8.79 8.66 -8.23
C PHE A 273 9.83 7.98 -9.11
N SER A 274 9.68 8.00 -10.44
CA SER A 274 10.59 7.24 -11.32
C SER A 274 12.05 7.73 -11.25
N PRO A 275 12.34 9.04 -11.30
CA PRO A 275 13.70 9.54 -11.12
C PRO A 275 14.23 9.23 -9.73
N ALA A 276 13.39 9.31 -8.70
CA ALA A 276 13.77 9.02 -7.33
C ALA A 276 14.20 7.56 -7.15
N VAL A 277 13.52 6.60 -7.81
CA VAL A 277 13.94 5.18 -7.82
C VAL A 277 15.34 5.04 -8.43
N ILE A 278 15.66 5.77 -9.51
CA ILE A 278 16.94 5.68 -10.21
C ILE A 278 18.08 6.31 -9.40
N PHE A 279 17.88 7.53 -8.90
CA PHE A 279 18.95 8.31 -8.28
C PHE A 279 19.13 8.01 -6.79
N GLN A 280 18.03 7.89 -6.04
CA GLN A 280 18.05 7.83 -4.57
C GLN A 280 16.92 6.92 -4.05
N SER A 281 17.01 5.63 -4.39
CA SER A 281 16.02 4.60 -4.06
C SER A 281 15.71 4.50 -2.57
N ASP A 282 16.73 4.56 -1.72
CA ASP A 282 16.60 4.40 -0.27
C ASP A 282 15.90 5.60 0.35
N PHE A 283 16.22 6.81 -0.12
CA PHE A 283 15.52 8.03 0.28
C PHE A 283 14.06 8.03 -0.16
N LEU A 284 13.74 7.45 -1.33
CA LEU A 284 12.36 7.26 -1.77
C LEU A 284 11.59 6.32 -0.85
N ASP A 285 12.20 5.24 -0.35
CA ASP A 285 11.54 4.34 0.62
C ASP A 285 11.12 5.11 1.88
N LEU A 286 12.03 5.92 2.41
CA LEU A 286 11.77 6.79 3.56
C LEU A 286 10.64 7.79 3.26
N ALA A 287 10.66 8.40 2.08
CA ALA A 287 9.64 9.35 1.65
C ALA A 287 8.25 8.68 1.50
N PHE A 288 8.18 7.48 0.94
CA PHE A 288 6.93 6.71 0.86
C PHE A 288 6.39 6.36 2.25
N GLY A 289 7.26 5.92 3.16
CA GLY A 289 6.90 5.64 4.54
C GLY A 289 6.36 6.87 5.27
N ALA A 290 7.05 8.01 5.12
CA ALA A 290 6.64 9.28 5.70
C ALA A 290 5.29 9.77 5.12
N ALA A 291 5.11 9.71 3.80
CA ALA A 291 3.87 10.09 3.14
C ALA A 291 2.69 9.21 3.61
N PHE A 292 2.92 7.89 3.74
CA PHE A 292 1.90 6.96 4.23
C PHE A 292 1.54 7.23 5.69
N ALA A 293 2.52 7.52 6.55
CA ALA A 293 2.30 7.93 7.92
C ALA A 293 1.47 9.22 8.03
N VAL A 294 1.78 10.24 7.22
CA VAL A 294 1.00 11.49 7.15
C VAL A 294 -0.44 11.22 6.71
N PHE A 295 -0.65 10.40 5.67
CA PHE A 295 -1.99 10.04 5.22
C PHE A 295 -2.78 9.31 6.30
N LEU A 296 -2.17 8.38 7.04
CA LEU A 296 -2.81 7.69 8.17
C LEU A 296 -3.22 8.67 9.28
N ILE A 297 -2.34 9.60 9.66
CA ILE A 297 -2.65 10.62 10.68
C ILE A 297 -3.80 11.51 10.21
N LEU A 298 -3.76 12.02 8.98
CA LEU A 298 -4.81 12.85 8.41
C LEU A 298 -6.15 12.11 8.35
N GLU A 299 -6.13 10.83 8.00
CA GLU A 299 -7.32 10.00 7.97
C GLU A 299 -7.89 9.75 9.37
N MET A 300 -7.04 9.53 10.39
CA MET A 300 -7.47 9.43 11.79
C MET A 300 -8.11 10.73 12.27
N ILE A 301 -7.51 11.89 11.96
CA ILE A 301 -8.06 13.21 12.29
C ILE A 301 -9.42 13.41 11.60
N ARG A 302 -9.55 12.99 10.33
CA ARG A 302 -10.81 13.08 9.56
C ARG A 302 -11.89 12.18 10.16
N VAL A 303 -11.58 10.90 10.38
CA VAL A 303 -12.54 9.89 10.85
C VAL A 303 -13.02 10.17 12.27
N TRP A 304 -12.17 10.69 13.14
CA TRP A 304 -12.55 11.07 14.50
C TRP A 304 -12.92 12.56 14.65
N GLU A 305 -13.02 13.30 13.55
CA GLU A 305 -13.37 14.73 13.51
C GLU A 305 -12.58 15.59 14.53
N ILE A 306 -11.27 15.32 14.65
CA ILE A 306 -10.43 15.96 15.69
C ILE A 306 -10.26 17.45 15.40
N TYR A 307 -10.71 18.30 16.31
CA TYR A 307 -10.53 19.76 16.23
C TYR A 307 -9.03 20.15 16.32
N PRO A 308 -8.54 21.18 15.60
CA PRO A 308 -9.24 22.04 14.63
C PRO A 308 -9.23 21.50 13.19
N LEU A 309 -8.42 20.49 12.89
CA LEU A 309 -8.14 20.06 11.52
C LEU A 309 -9.23 19.18 10.92
N GLY A 310 -10.03 18.47 11.72
CA GLY A 310 -10.99 17.46 11.28
C GLY A 310 -11.92 17.93 10.16
N HIS A 311 -12.60 19.07 10.35
CA HIS A 311 -13.49 19.63 9.33
C HIS A 311 -12.72 20.12 8.08
N ILE A 312 -11.54 20.73 8.28
CA ILE A 312 -10.72 21.24 7.17
C ILE A 312 -10.24 20.09 6.29
N VAL A 313 -9.73 19.02 6.90
CA VAL A 313 -9.27 17.81 6.21
C VAL A 313 -10.43 17.10 5.55
N HIS A 314 -11.58 16.97 6.23
CA HIS A 314 -12.78 16.38 5.65
C HIS A 314 -13.24 17.12 4.39
N GLN A 315 -13.33 18.46 4.46
CA GLN A 315 -13.73 19.29 3.32
C GLN A 315 -12.70 19.23 2.18
N PHE A 316 -11.42 19.30 2.50
CA PHE A 316 -10.35 19.20 1.50
C PHE A 316 -10.40 17.85 0.79
N MET A 317 -10.45 16.75 1.53
CA MET A 317 -10.42 15.42 0.94
C MET A 317 -11.71 15.11 0.17
N ASN A 318 -12.88 15.56 0.64
CA ASN A 318 -14.15 15.42 -0.08
C ASN A 318 -14.18 16.14 -1.43
N ALA A 319 -13.35 17.18 -1.62
CA ALA A 319 -13.25 17.85 -2.91
C ALA A 319 -12.62 16.94 -4.00
N PHE A 320 -11.86 15.92 -3.58
CA PHE A 320 -11.13 15.00 -4.45
C PHE A 320 -11.70 13.58 -4.47
N THR A 321 -12.68 13.26 -3.62
CA THR A 321 -13.41 11.98 -3.65
C THR A 321 -14.44 11.97 -4.77
N ASP A 322 -14.64 10.81 -5.40
CA ASP A 322 -15.69 10.59 -6.40
C ASP A 322 -16.89 9.87 -5.76
N HIS A 323 -18.02 9.79 -6.46
CA HIS A 323 -19.20 8.99 -6.05
C HIS A 323 -18.91 7.49 -5.79
N ARG A 324 -17.69 7.04 -6.13
CA ARG A 324 -17.17 5.69 -5.92
C ARG A 324 -16.43 5.54 -4.60
N ASP A 325 -16.03 6.64 -3.97
CA ASP A 325 -15.38 6.64 -2.66
C ASP A 325 -16.50 6.79 -1.60
N SER A 326 -16.52 5.94 -0.57
CA SER A 326 -17.52 6.03 0.50
C SER A 326 -17.10 7.08 1.53
N GLU A 327 -18.07 7.65 2.24
CA GLU A 327 -17.87 8.70 3.26
C GLU A 327 -16.89 8.29 4.38
N ILE A 328 -16.72 6.98 4.61
CA ILE A 328 -16.00 6.41 5.75
C ILE A 328 -14.49 6.29 5.50
N LEU A 329 -14.02 5.97 4.29
CA LEU A 329 -12.57 5.78 4.02
C LEU A 329 -12.18 6.23 2.61
N ILE A 330 -11.14 7.06 2.52
CA ILE A 330 -10.69 7.62 1.24
C ILE A 330 -9.66 6.69 0.59
N VAL A 331 -10.15 5.53 0.15
CA VAL A 331 -9.33 4.40 -0.35
C VAL A 331 -8.45 4.83 -1.53
N SER A 332 -8.98 5.67 -2.44
CA SER A 332 -8.30 6.07 -3.68
C SER A 332 -6.91 6.73 -3.47
N HIS A 333 -6.71 7.49 -2.40
CA HIS A 333 -5.43 8.17 -2.16
C HIS A 333 -4.39 7.22 -1.53
N PHE A 334 -4.84 6.30 -0.67
CA PHE A 334 -4.00 5.25 -0.12
C PHE A 334 -3.62 4.21 -1.17
N SER A 335 -4.54 3.85 -2.07
CA SER A 335 -4.31 2.82 -3.09
C SER A 335 -3.27 3.25 -4.12
N LEU A 336 -3.27 4.52 -4.54
CA LEU A 336 -2.22 5.04 -5.44
C LEU A 336 -0.84 5.03 -4.76
N LEU A 337 -0.75 5.53 -3.52
CA LEU A 337 0.51 5.60 -2.79
C LEU A 337 1.06 4.20 -2.49
N LEU A 338 0.24 3.32 -1.89
CA LEU A 338 0.63 1.94 -1.60
C LEU A 338 0.91 1.15 -2.87
N GLY A 339 0.17 1.40 -3.94
CA GLY A 339 0.38 0.73 -5.21
C GLY A 339 1.72 1.07 -5.86
N CYS A 340 2.26 2.26 -5.62
CA CYS A 340 3.62 2.63 -6.00
C CYS A 340 4.67 2.11 -4.99
N ALA A 341 4.39 2.19 -3.68
CA ALA A 341 5.36 1.88 -2.62
C ALA A 341 5.59 0.37 -2.42
N LEU A 342 4.54 -0.46 -2.49
CA LEU A 342 4.63 -1.90 -2.18
C LEU A 342 5.59 -2.66 -3.10
N PRO A 343 5.55 -2.52 -4.44
CA PRO A 343 6.52 -3.20 -5.32
C PRO A 343 7.96 -2.83 -5.00
N LYS A 344 8.20 -1.58 -4.55
CA LYS A 344 9.52 -1.11 -4.13
C LYS A 344 9.94 -1.70 -2.78
N TRP A 345 9.10 -1.63 -1.73
CA TRP A 345 9.39 -2.20 -0.41
C TRP A 345 9.64 -3.71 -0.45
N MET A 346 9.00 -4.39 -1.41
CA MET A 346 9.17 -5.82 -1.62
C MET A 346 10.35 -6.18 -2.53
N SER A 347 10.98 -5.20 -3.17
CA SER A 347 12.16 -5.41 -4.00
C SER A 347 13.40 -5.44 -3.10
N SER A 348 14.01 -6.62 -2.95
CA SER A 348 15.24 -6.80 -2.18
C SER A 348 16.45 -6.27 -2.94
N GLY A 349 16.65 -4.95 -2.97
CA GLY A 349 17.73 -4.29 -3.71
C GLY A 349 17.63 -4.51 -5.24
N PHE A 350 18.34 -3.71 -6.02
CA PHE A 350 18.31 -3.82 -7.50
C PHE A 350 18.98 -5.08 -8.05
N ASN A 351 19.52 -5.94 -7.20
CA ASN A 351 20.44 -7.00 -7.61
C ASN A 351 19.77 -8.22 -8.26
N ASP A 352 18.48 -8.46 -7.99
CA ASP A 352 17.79 -9.62 -8.57
C ASP A 352 16.83 -9.25 -9.72
N ARG A 353 16.24 -8.04 -9.71
CA ARG A 353 15.23 -7.59 -10.69
C ARG A 353 15.14 -6.05 -10.80
N PRO A 354 15.77 -5.40 -11.79
CA PRO A 354 15.83 -3.94 -11.86
C PRO A 354 14.48 -3.25 -12.12
N LEU A 355 13.50 -3.97 -12.69
CA LEU A 355 12.17 -3.43 -13.02
C LEU A 355 11.13 -3.55 -11.89
N THR A 356 11.38 -4.40 -10.90
CA THR A 356 10.39 -4.65 -9.83
C THR A 356 10.01 -3.39 -9.04
N PRO A 357 10.95 -2.50 -8.67
CA PRO A 357 10.62 -1.22 -8.04
C PRO A 357 9.68 -0.32 -8.85
N PHE A 358 9.74 -0.40 -10.18
CA PHE A 358 8.98 0.46 -11.08
C PHE A 358 7.60 -0.11 -11.42
N ALA A 359 7.31 -1.38 -11.09
CA ALA A 359 6.10 -2.06 -11.53
C ALA A 359 4.82 -1.32 -11.11
N GLY A 360 4.77 -0.83 -9.87
CA GLY A 360 3.64 -0.05 -9.37
C GLY A 360 3.49 1.30 -10.06
N ILE A 361 4.62 2.03 -10.16
CA ILE A 361 4.69 3.37 -10.76
C ILE A 361 4.28 3.34 -12.23
N LEU A 362 4.80 2.39 -13.02
CA LEU A 362 4.51 2.29 -14.44
C LEU A 362 3.10 1.75 -14.71
N SER A 363 2.64 0.76 -13.94
CA SER A 363 1.31 0.17 -14.11
C SER A 363 0.20 1.18 -13.77
N LEU A 364 0.26 1.81 -12.59
CA LEU A 364 -0.72 2.81 -12.17
C LEU A 364 -0.54 4.13 -12.91
N GLY A 365 0.69 4.55 -13.15
CA GLY A 365 0.98 5.81 -13.82
C GLY A 365 0.67 5.79 -15.31
N ILE A 366 1.35 4.92 -16.05
CA ILE A 366 1.29 4.87 -17.52
C ILE A 366 0.17 3.93 -17.98
N GLY A 367 0.14 2.71 -17.47
CA GLY A 367 -0.81 1.68 -17.89
C GLY A 367 -2.27 2.07 -17.64
N ASP A 368 -2.58 2.51 -16.42
CA ASP A 368 -3.94 2.91 -16.04
C ASP A 368 -4.41 4.19 -16.75
N THR A 369 -3.49 5.09 -17.09
CA THR A 369 -3.75 6.29 -17.88
C THR A 369 -4.04 5.94 -19.34
N MET A 370 -3.16 5.18 -19.98
CA MET A 370 -3.32 4.78 -21.38
C MET A 370 -4.55 3.90 -21.57
N ALA A 371 -4.83 3.01 -20.63
CA ALA A 371 -6.03 2.19 -20.70
C ALA A 371 -7.32 3.00 -20.66
N SER A 372 -7.33 4.07 -19.86
CA SER A 372 -8.51 4.93 -19.72
C SER A 372 -8.65 5.91 -20.89
N MET A 373 -7.56 6.51 -21.36
CA MET A 373 -7.57 7.46 -22.47
C MET A 373 -7.94 6.80 -23.80
N ILE A 374 -7.29 5.66 -24.11
CA ILE A 374 -7.59 4.91 -25.33
C ILE A 374 -8.94 4.22 -25.22
N GLY A 375 -9.28 3.68 -24.04
CA GLY A 375 -10.59 3.09 -23.81
C GLY A 375 -11.74 4.08 -23.97
N TYR A 376 -11.54 5.34 -23.57
CA TYR A 376 -12.53 6.42 -23.76
C TYR A 376 -12.65 6.85 -25.22
N LYS A 377 -11.52 7.03 -25.93
CA LYS A 377 -11.51 7.59 -27.29
C LYS A 377 -11.78 6.57 -28.39
N TYR A 378 -11.33 5.33 -28.21
CA TYR A 378 -11.30 4.28 -29.23
C TYR A 378 -11.90 2.95 -28.78
N GLY A 379 -12.45 2.88 -27.57
CA GLY A 379 -13.00 1.65 -27.02
C GLY A 379 -14.33 1.28 -27.66
N VAL A 380 -14.39 0.12 -28.32
CA VAL A 380 -15.59 -0.41 -28.97
C VAL A 380 -16.04 -1.68 -28.26
N LEU A 381 -15.13 -2.64 -28.09
CA LEU A 381 -15.39 -3.93 -27.46
C LEU A 381 -15.33 -3.82 -25.93
N ARG A 382 -16.48 -3.91 -25.29
CA ARG A 382 -16.57 -3.91 -23.82
C ARG A 382 -16.42 -5.31 -23.25
N TRP A 383 -15.73 -5.41 -22.12
CA TRP A 383 -15.53 -6.68 -21.38
C TRP A 383 -16.83 -7.26 -20.80
N SER A 384 -17.82 -6.41 -20.53
CA SER A 384 -19.12 -6.79 -19.99
C SER A 384 -20.20 -5.92 -20.61
N LYS A 385 -21.40 -6.46 -20.78
CA LYS A 385 -22.58 -5.71 -21.27
C LYS A 385 -22.92 -4.50 -20.39
N THR A 386 -22.56 -4.54 -19.10
CA THR A 386 -22.80 -3.47 -18.11
C THR A 386 -21.56 -2.64 -17.78
N GLY A 387 -20.37 -3.05 -18.20
CA GLY A 387 -19.10 -2.45 -17.79
C GLY A 387 -18.64 -1.31 -18.69
N LYS A 388 -17.88 -0.36 -18.14
CA LYS A 388 -17.27 0.76 -18.90
C LYS A 388 -15.86 0.44 -19.45
N LYS A 389 -15.32 -0.74 -19.15
CA LYS A 389 -13.96 -1.15 -19.51
C LYS A 389 -13.94 -1.84 -20.88
N THR A 390 -12.98 -1.48 -21.70
CA THR A 390 -12.87 -1.93 -23.10
C THR A 390 -11.60 -2.73 -23.34
N ILE A 391 -11.66 -3.68 -24.27
CA ILE A 391 -10.53 -4.55 -24.64
C ILE A 391 -9.41 -3.69 -25.24
N GLU A 392 -9.75 -2.71 -26.06
CA GLU A 392 -8.80 -1.80 -26.70
C GLU A 392 -8.08 -0.94 -25.66
N GLY A 393 -8.82 -0.46 -24.64
CA GLY A 393 -8.22 0.24 -23.50
C GLY A 393 -7.25 -0.67 -22.75
N THR A 394 -7.68 -1.90 -22.39
CA THR A 394 -6.80 -2.86 -21.72
C THR A 394 -5.54 -3.16 -22.54
N ALA A 395 -5.68 -3.42 -23.85
CA ALA A 395 -4.56 -3.67 -24.75
C ALA A 395 -3.58 -2.48 -24.78
N ALA A 396 -4.08 -1.25 -24.86
CA ALA A 396 -3.26 -0.04 -24.81
C ALA A 396 -2.52 0.14 -23.46
N GLY A 397 -3.16 -0.22 -22.35
CA GLY A 397 -2.51 -0.24 -21.04
C GLY A 397 -1.33 -1.22 -21.00
N ILE A 398 -1.52 -2.44 -21.52
CA ILE A 398 -0.48 -3.47 -21.58
C ILE A 398 0.69 -3.01 -22.45
N THR A 399 0.42 -2.58 -23.68
CA THR A 399 1.46 -2.21 -24.63
C THR A 399 2.25 -0.99 -24.17
N SER A 400 1.59 -0.03 -23.52
CA SER A 400 2.28 1.15 -22.98
C SER A 400 3.19 0.83 -21.80
N VAL A 401 2.79 -0.06 -20.88
CA VAL A 401 3.67 -0.52 -19.79
C VAL A 401 4.85 -1.30 -20.35
N LEU A 402 4.64 -2.19 -21.32
CA LEU A 402 5.74 -2.93 -21.96
C LEU A 402 6.71 -1.97 -22.67
N ALA A 403 6.21 -0.99 -23.41
CA ALA A 403 7.05 0.03 -24.05
C ALA A 403 7.85 0.85 -23.03
N ALA A 404 7.20 1.27 -21.94
CA ALA A 404 7.86 2.01 -20.86
C ALA A 404 8.95 1.17 -20.18
N CYS A 405 8.69 -0.10 -19.90
CA CYS A 405 9.70 -1.04 -19.38
C CYS A 405 10.89 -1.18 -20.34
N SER A 406 10.66 -1.31 -21.64
CA SER A 406 11.74 -1.41 -22.63
C SER A 406 12.62 -0.16 -22.64
N ILE A 407 12.01 1.03 -22.67
CA ILE A 407 12.75 2.31 -22.62
C ILE A 407 13.55 2.40 -21.32
N LEU A 408 12.94 2.04 -20.19
CA LEU A 408 13.58 2.09 -18.89
C LEU A 408 14.78 1.14 -18.81
N VAL A 409 14.65 -0.09 -19.31
CA VAL A 409 15.78 -1.04 -19.40
C VAL A 409 16.91 -0.46 -20.25
N SER A 410 16.59 0.14 -21.41
CA SER A 410 17.61 0.77 -22.25
C SER A 410 18.32 1.92 -21.54
N LEU A 411 17.59 2.75 -20.79
CA LEU A 411 18.16 3.83 -19.99
C LEU A 411 19.08 3.27 -18.89
N LEU A 412 18.61 2.30 -18.11
CA LEU A 412 19.41 1.65 -17.05
C LEU A 412 20.69 1.00 -17.61
N ALA A 413 20.57 0.32 -18.76
CA ALA A 413 21.70 -0.29 -19.45
C ALA A 413 22.72 0.76 -19.93
N SER A 414 22.26 1.89 -20.46
CA SER A 414 23.13 2.98 -20.90
C SER A 414 23.88 3.67 -19.75
N SER A 415 23.29 3.70 -18.55
CA SER A 415 23.91 4.23 -17.33
C SER A 415 24.89 3.28 -16.63
N GLY A 416 25.17 2.10 -17.20
CA GLY A 416 26.15 1.15 -16.68
C GLY A 416 25.64 0.20 -15.58
N TYR A 417 24.34 0.22 -15.25
CA TYR A 417 23.74 -0.54 -14.15
C TYR A 417 23.28 -1.96 -14.55
N ILE A 418 24.20 -2.80 -15.10
CA ILE A 418 24.09 -4.27 -15.34
C ILE A 418 23.90 -4.67 -16.82
N LEU A 419 25.01 -5.05 -17.46
CA LEU A 419 25.08 -5.76 -18.74
C LEU A 419 24.89 -7.30 -18.59
N SER A 420 24.81 -7.85 -17.37
CA SER A 420 24.98 -9.30 -17.16
C SER A 420 23.71 -10.15 -16.97
N GLN A 421 22.52 -9.58 -16.74
CA GLN A 421 21.33 -10.39 -16.40
C GLN A 421 20.09 -10.15 -17.29
N VAL A 422 20.12 -9.14 -18.16
CA VAL A 422 18.95 -8.75 -18.96
C VAL A 422 18.71 -9.70 -20.14
N LEU A 423 19.70 -10.49 -20.56
CA LEU A 423 19.61 -11.31 -21.77
C LEU A 423 18.93 -12.69 -21.59
N LEU A 424 18.58 -13.12 -20.36
CA LEU A 424 18.21 -14.54 -20.14
C LEU A 424 17.06 -14.82 -19.16
N SER A 425 16.13 -13.89 -18.98
CA SER A 425 14.85 -14.18 -18.31
C SER A 425 13.69 -13.70 -19.20
N PRO A 426 12.69 -14.54 -19.52
CA PRO A 426 11.63 -14.18 -20.45
C PRO A 426 10.80 -13.03 -19.88
N LEU A 427 11.12 -11.80 -20.31
CA LEU A 427 10.39 -10.57 -20.04
C LEU A 427 8.91 -10.71 -20.43
N THR A 428 8.63 -11.57 -21.40
CA THR A 428 7.30 -11.86 -21.93
C THR A 428 6.41 -12.70 -21.02
N LEU A 429 6.94 -13.45 -20.04
CA LEU A 429 6.11 -14.26 -19.13
C LEU A 429 5.91 -13.60 -17.75
N LYS A 430 6.89 -12.80 -17.29
CA LYS A 430 6.85 -12.15 -15.96
C LYS A 430 6.16 -10.79 -15.96
N CYS A 431 6.33 -9.96 -17.01
CA CYS A 431 5.48 -8.79 -17.19
C CYS A 431 4.05 -9.20 -17.52
N LEU A 432 3.85 -10.31 -18.26
CA LEU A 432 2.53 -10.83 -18.55
C LEU A 432 1.81 -11.34 -17.30
N ASN A 433 2.49 -11.86 -16.27
CA ASN A 433 1.83 -12.23 -15.00
C ASN A 433 1.42 -11.01 -14.15
N LEU A 434 2.23 -9.95 -14.11
CA LEU A 434 1.86 -8.67 -13.45
C LEU A 434 0.80 -7.89 -14.23
N LEU A 435 0.85 -7.96 -15.57
CA LEU A 435 -0.17 -7.42 -16.45
C LEU A 435 -1.43 -8.28 -16.44
N LEU A 436 -1.35 -9.61 -16.35
CA LEU A 436 -2.52 -10.47 -16.10
C LEU A 436 -3.15 -10.16 -14.76
N TYR A 437 -2.36 -9.77 -13.75
CA TYR A 437 -2.88 -9.25 -12.48
C TYR A 437 -3.66 -7.93 -12.65
N ASP A 438 -3.14 -6.98 -13.44
CA ASP A 438 -3.84 -5.71 -13.71
C ASP A 438 -5.00 -5.86 -14.71
N ILE A 439 -4.90 -6.79 -15.67
CA ILE A 439 -5.95 -7.18 -16.62
C ILE A 439 -7.06 -7.93 -15.89
N GLN A 440 -6.75 -8.79 -14.91
CA GLN A 440 -7.73 -9.53 -14.10
C GLN A 440 -8.36 -8.65 -13.01
N SER A 441 -7.62 -7.72 -12.39
CA SER A 441 -8.20 -6.70 -11.49
C SER A 441 -9.11 -5.72 -12.27
N LYS A 442 -8.79 -5.47 -13.55
CA LYS A 442 -9.63 -4.67 -14.45
C LYS A 442 -10.73 -5.49 -15.14
N HIS A 443 -10.82 -6.81 -14.98
CA HIS A 443 -11.72 -7.64 -15.78
C HIS A 443 -13.21 -7.56 -15.40
N LYS A 444 -13.63 -6.87 -14.33
CA LYS A 444 -15.06 -6.55 -14.08
C LYS A 444 -15.25 -5.58 -12.90
N SER A 445 -15.22 -4.28 -13.21
CA SER A 445 -16.10 -3.32 -12.51
C SER A 445 -17.22 -2.95 -13.47
#